data_AF-A0A4P8Y108-F1
#
_entry.id   AF-A0A4P8Y108-F1
#
_cell.length_a   1.000
_cell.length_b   1.000
_cell.length_c   1.000
_cell.angle_alpha   90.00
_cell.angle_beta   90.00
_cell.angle_gamma   90.00
#
_symmetry.space_group_name_H-M   'P 1'
#
loop_
_entity.id
_entity.type
_entity.pdbx_description
1 polymer ?
#
loop_
_entity_poly.entity_id
_entity_poly.type
_entity_poly.pdbx_seq_one_letter_code
_entity_poly.pdbx_strand_id
1 'polypeptide(L)'
;MLDKASIGKPIIVITKYEGINESVGDYTRVTVIDSGNLGGCLDTDYDLAEWYIDENGDFCSYGVDRLGVRTEQYFALNEEAPLSMIQHLFADFDDEDFDYEVLDEILDSIGDDVLSALRNNRCFDCRGAYNGE
;
A
#
# COMPACT_ATOMS: atom_id res chain seq x y z
N MET A 1 13.95 2.73 -7.07
CA MET A 1 13.38 2.17 -8.32
C MET A 1 11.86 2.37 -8.40
N LEU A 2 11.11 2.23 -7.29
CA LEU A 2 9.69 2.63 -7.18
C LEU A 2 9.50 4.14 -6.93
N ASP A 3 10.53 4.84 -6.47
CA ASP A 3 10.61 6.30 -6.29
C ASP A 3 10.32 7.12 -7.56
N LYS A 4 10.42 6.49 -8.74
CA LYS A 4 10.09 7.09 -10.04
C LYS A 4 8.73 6.62 -10.57
N ALA A 5 8.13 5.62 -9.93
CA ALA A 5 6.85 5.07 -10.31
C ALA A 5 5.71 5.71 -9.54
N SER A 6 4.67 6.10 -10.28
CA SER A 6 3.46 6.69 -9.72
C SER A 6 2.25 6.15 -10.45
N ILE A 7 1.16 5.97 -9.71
CA ILE A 7 -0.14 5.58 -10.25
C ILE A 7 -1.02 6.79 -10.61
N GLY A 8 -0.50 8.02 -10.43
CA GLY A 8 -1.17 9.25 -10.85
C GLY A 8 -2.36 9.69 -9.98
N LYS A 9 -2.63 9.00 -8.87
CA LYS A 9 -3.70 9.29 -7.91
C LYS A 9 -3.20 9.04 -6.47
N PRO A 10 -3.77 9.69 -5.44
CA PRO A 10 -3.41 9.42 -4.05
C PRO A 10 -3.56 7.94 -3.70
N ILE A 11 -2.66 7.43 -2.86
CA ILE A 11 -2.72 6.05 -2.35
C ILE A 11 -3.18 6.08 -0.89
N ILE A 12 -4.24 5.36 -0.59
CA ILE A 12 -4.70 5.07 0.77
C ILE A 12 -3.91 3.87 1.28
N VAL A 13 -3.36 3.97 2.48
CA VAL A 13 -2.59 2.89 3.12
C VAL A 13 -3.28 2.49 4.40
N ILE A 14 -3.73 1.25 4.46
CA ILE A 14 -4.19 0.62 5.69
C ILE A 14 -3.00 -0.13 6.28
N THR A 15 -2.48 0.35 7.41
CA THR A 15 -1.39 -0.30 8.14
C THR A 15 -1.97 -1.03 9.33
N LYS A 16 -1.62 -2.31 9.46
CA LYS A 16 -1.78 -3.08 10.70
C LYS A 16 -0.40 -3.42 11.25
N TYR A 17 -0.20 -3.18 12.53
CA TYR A 17 1.02 -3.50 13.25
C TYR A 17 0.72 -4.39 14.45
N GLU A 18 1.45 -5.48 14.54
CA GLU A 18 1.38 -6.45 15.64
C GLU A 18 2.72 -6.45 16.37
N GLY A 19 2.71 -6.01 17.64
CA GLY A 19 3.89 -5.99 18.49
C GLY A 19 4.30 -7.39 18.90
N ILE A 20 5.60 -7.67 18.99
CA ILE A 20 6.05 -9.00 19.46
C ILE A 20 5.73 -9.27 20.94
N ASN A 21 5.34 -8.23 21.70
CA ASN A 21 4.93 -8.33 23.10
C ASN A 21 4.04 -7.14 23.51
N GLU A 22 3.37 -7.27 24.65
CA GLU A 22 2.43 -6.28 25.20
C GLU A 22 3.03 -4.87 25.43
N SER A 23 4.35 -4.74 25.55
CA SER A 23 4.98 -3.43 25.78
C SER A 23 5.11 -2.56 24.54
N VAL A 24 5.02 -3.17 23.35
CA VAL A 24 5.05 -2.45 22.07
C VAL A 24 3.63 -2.05 21.63
N GLY A 25 2.65 -2.91 21.93
CA GLY A 25 1.25 -2.71 21.58
C GLY A 25 0.96 -2.94 20.10
N ASP A 26 -0.32 -3.10 19.80
CA ASP A 26 -0.85 -3.29 18.44
C ASP A 26 -1.56 -2.01 18.01
N TYR A 27 -1.57 -1.75 16.71
CA TYR A 27 -2.39 -0.68 16.15
C TYR A 27 -2.79 -0.97 14.71
N THR A 28 -3.89 -0.34 14.33
CA THR A 28 -4.34 -0.20 12.95
C THR A 28 -4.39 1.30 12.67
N ARG A 29 -4.11 1.74 11.43
CA ARG A 29 -4.23 3.15 11.03
C ARG A 29 -4.45 3.29 9.53
N VAL A 30 -5.08 4.39 9.13
CA VAL A 30 -5.10 4.85 7.73
C VAL A 30 -4.13 6.00 7.54
N THR A 31 -3.34 5.94 6.48
CA THR A 31 -2.53 7.08 6.02
C THR A 31 -2.72 7.31 4.52
N VAL A 32 -2.27 8.48 4.03
CA VAL A 32 -2.41 8.85 2.62
C VAL A 32 -1.05 9.24 2.06
N ILE A 33 -0.70 8.65 0.91
CA ILE A 33 0.42 9.08 0.08
C ILE A 33 -0.15 9.96 -1.04
N ASP A 34 -0.26 11.26 -0.76
CA ASP A 34 -0.88 12.23 -1.68
C ASP A 34 -0.23 12.27 -3.07
N SER A 35 1.07 11.97 -3.13
CA SER A 35 1.84 11.98 -4.38
C SER A 35 1.50 10.83 -5.33
N GLY A 36 0.84 9.77 -4.84
CA GLY A 36 0.65 8.53 -5.60
C GLY A 36 1.95 7.86 -6.02
N ASN A 37 3.09 8.24 -5.41
CA ASN A 37 4.40 7.71 -5.74
C ASN A 37 4.64 6.41 -4.95
N LEU A 38 4.99 5.34 -5.66
CA LEU A 38 5.20 4.03 -5.06
C LEU A 38 6.46 3.95 -4.20
N GLY A 39 7.37 4.92 -4.33
CA GLY A 39 8.46 5.12 -3.36
C GLY A 39 7.97 5.50 -1.97
N GLY A 40 6.78 6.09 -1.84
CA GLY A 40 6.13 6.32 -0.53
C GLY A 40 5.63 5.04 0.13
N CYS A 41 5.48 3.95 -0.63
CA CYS A 41 5.12 2.62 -0.12
C CYS A 41 6.34 1.83 0.37
N LEU A 42 7.55 2.32 0.13
CA LEU A 42 8.79 1.62 0.48
C LEU A 42 9.21 1.95 1.92
N ASP A 43 8.72 1.18 2.90
CA ASP A 43 9.30 1.20 4.24
C ASP A 43 10.58 0.34 4.26
N THR A 44 11.73 0.97 4.50
CA THR A 44 13.06 0.31 4.51
C THR A 44 13.61 0.09 5.90
N ASP A 45 12.88 0.51 6.95
CA ASP A 45 13.38 0.47 8.32
C ASP A 45 13.22 -0.92 8.96
N TYR A 46 12.60 -1.86 8.25
CA TYR A 46 12.40 -3.24 8.67
C TYR A 46 13.60 -4.15 8.35
N ASP A 47 13.86 -5.14 9.23
CA ASP A 47 14.90 -6.16 9.02
C ASP A 47 14.57 -7.05 7.80
N LEU A 48 13.29 -7.28 7.55
CA LEU A 48 12.75 -7.93 6.36
C LEU A 48 11.54 -7.13 5.85
N ALA A 49 11.53 -6.82 4.56
CA ALA A 49 10.40 -6.17 3.90
C ALA A 49 10.15 -6.80 2.53
N GLU A 50 8.89 -7.11 2.24
CA GLU A 50 8.44 -7.62 0.95
C GLU A 50 7.21 -6.84 0.47
N TRP A 51 7.12 -6.63 -0.84
CA TRP A 51 5.95 -6.10 -1.52
C TRP A 51 5.47 -7.09 -2.56
N TYR A 52 4.16 -7.30 -2.64
CA TYR A 52 3.56 -8.29 -3.52
C TYR A 52 2.18 -7.86 -3.99
N ILE A 53 1.69 -8.52 -5.04
CA ILE A 53 0.29 -8.50 -5.44
C ILE A 53 -0.31 -9.81 -4.96
N ASP A 54 -1.38 -9.74 -4.17
CA ASP A 54 -2.00 -10.95 -3.62
C ASP A 54 -2.96 -11.64 -4.62
N GLU A 55 -3.68 -12.66 -4.16
CA GLU A 55 -4.60 -13.42 -5.01
C GLU A 55 -5.85 -12.64 -5.46
N ASN A 56 -6.21 -11.58 -4.74
CA ASN A 56 -7.31 -10.69 -5.07
C ASN A 56 -6.88 -9.58 -6.03
N GLY A 57 -5.57 -9.44 -6.26
CA GLY A 57 -4.99 -8.38 -7.07
C GLY A 57 -4.61 -7.15 -6.27
N ASP A 58 -4.63 -7.21 -4.94
CA ASP A 58 -4.31 -6.07 -4.09
C ASP A 58 -2.81 -5.90 -3.94
N PHE A 59 -2.37 -4.64 -3.95
CA PHE A 59 -0.98 -4.33 -3.64
C PHE A 59 -0.81 -4.32 -2.12
N CYS A 60 0.14 -5.12 -1.66
CA CYS A 60 0.37 -5.41 -0.25
C CYS A 60 1.85 -5.33 0.09
N SER A 61 2.15 -5.09 1.36
CA SER A 61 3.49 -5.26 1.91
C SER A 61 3.48 -5.94 3.26
N TYR A 62 4.60 -6.57 3.56
CA TYR A 62 4.87 -7.26 4.80
C TYR A 62 6.26 -6.88 5.30
N GLY A 63 6.35 -6.38 6.53
CA GLY A 63 7.56 -5.95 7.20
C GLY A 63 7.74 -6.65 8.55
N VAL A 64 8.97 -7.07 8.88
CA VAL A 64 9.31 -7.64 10.19
C VAL A 64 10.58 -7.02 10.71
N ASP A 65 10.56 -6.65 11.97
CA ASP A 65 11.74 -6.24 12.72
C ASP A 65 11.72 -6.85 14.12
N ARG A 66 12.61 -6.36 14.99
CA ARG A 66 12.70 -6.83 16.38
C ARG A 66 11.57 -6.37 17.28
N LEU A 67 10.74 -5.44 16.82
CA LEU A 67 9.65 -4.83 17.59
C LEU A 67 8.30 -5.42 17.20
N GLY A 68 8.14 -5.89 15.97
CA GLY A 68 6.86 -6.40 15.50
C GLY A 68 6.82 -6.80 14.04
N VAL A 69 5.59 -7.06 13.63
CA VAL A 69 5.20 -7.35 12.26
C VAL A 69 4.32 -6.21 11.78
N ARG A 70 4.58 -5.70 10.59
CA ARG A 70 3.73 -4.74 9.90
C ARG A 70 3.18 -5.37 8.63
N THR A 71 1.88 -5.21 8.41
CA THR A 71 1.24 -5.51 7.14
C THR A 71 0.57 -4.25 6.63
N GLU A 72 0.79 -3.92 5.35
CA GLU A 72 0.11 -2.80 4.72
C GLU A 72 -0.63 -3.26 3.48
N GLN A 73 -1.83 -2.71 3.28
CA GLN A 73 -2.59 -2.82 2.04
C GLN A 73 -2.75 -1.43 1.45
N TYR A 74 -2.58 -1.34 0.13
CA TYR A 74 -2.56 -0.08 -0.59
C TYR A 74 -3.73 -0.03 -1.56
N PHE A 75 -4.46 1.09 -1.54
CA PHE A 75 -5.68 1.28 -2.31
C PHE A 75 -5.71 2.67 -2.95
N ALA A 76 -6.65 2.87 -3.86
CA ALA A 76 -7.11 4.18 -4.29
C ALA A 76 -8.48 4.47 -3.66
N LEU A 77 -8.85 5.74 -3.56
CA LEU A 77 -10.25 6.08 -3.28
C LEU A 77 -11.10 5.76 -4.51
N ASN A 78 -12.22 5.07 -4.29
CA ASN A 78 -13.26 4.90 -5.27
C ASN A 78 -13.87 6.27 -5.60
N GLU A 79 -13.88 6.63 -6.88
CA GLU A 79 -14.36 7.94 -7.35
C GLU A 79 -15.88 8.13 -7.15
N GLU A 80 -16.63 7.03 -7.01
CA GLU A 80 -18.07 7.02 -6.76
C GLU A 80 -18.41 7.01 -5.26
N ALA A 81 -17.41 6.86 -4.38
CA ALA A 81 -17.62 6.78 -2.94
C ALA A 81 -18.23 8.08 -2.39
N PRO A 82 -19.32 7.99 -1.59
CA PRO A 82 -19.89 9.16 -0.93
C PRO A 82 -18.88 9.85 -0.01
N LEU A 83 -18.79 11.18 -0.10
CA LEU A 83 -17.87 11.97 0.74
C LEU A 83 -18.07 11.70 2.24
N SER A 84 -19.31 11.45 2.68
CA SER A 84 -19.60 11.09 4.07
C SER A 84 -18.90 9.80 4.49
N MET A 85 -18.87 8.78 3.62
CA MET A 85 -18.20 7.51 3.88
C MET A 85 -16.68 7.68 3.91
N ILE A 86 -16.13 8.47 2.99
CA ILE A 86 -14.70 8.83 3.00
C ILE A 86 -14.33 9.57 4.30
N GLN A 87 -15.18 10.48 4.79
CA GLN A 87 -14.94 11.18 6.05
C GLN A 87 -14.97 10.22 7.24
N HIS A 88 -15.92 9.28 7.27
CA HIS A 88 -15.97 8.22 8.29
C HIS A 88 -14.71 7.35 8.27
N LEU A 89 -14.20 7.00 7.08
CA LEU A 89 -12.94 6.25 6.95
C LEU A 89 -11.78 6.93 7.68
N PHE A 90 -11.66 8.25 7.67
CA PHE A 90 -10.53 8.93 8.35
C PHE A 90 -10.81 9.31 9.80
N ALA A 91 -12.08 9.45 10.18
CA ALA A 91 -12.47 9.85 11.52
C ALA A 91 -12.55 8.65 12.49
N ASP A 92 -13.00 7.51 11.98
CA ASP A 92 -13.51 6.41 12.81
C ASP A 92 -12.70 5.11 12.64
N PHE A 93 -11.65 5.06 11.81
CA PHE A 93 -10.92 3.81 11.52
C PHE A 93 -10.24 3.15 12.72
N ASP A 94 -9.83 3.98 13.69
CA ASP A 94 -9.19 3.51 14.91
C ASP A 94 -10.24 3.17 16.00
N ASP A 95 -11.53 3.29 15.69
CA ASP A 95 -12.63 2.85 16.56
C ASP A 95 -12.80 1.32 16.46
N GLU A 96 -13.01 0.67 17.61
CA GLU A 96 -13.22 -0.78 17.69
C GLU A 96 -14.48 -1.23 16.93
N ASP A 97 -15.42 -0.30 16.71
CA ASP A 97 -16.69 -0.53 16.01
C ASP A 97 -16.64 -0.17 14.50
N PHE A 98 -15.45 0.08 13.92
CA PHE A 98 -15.34 0.38 12.48
C PHE A 98 -15.84 -0.78 11.61
N ASP A 99 -16.79 -0.49 10.72
CA ASP A 99 -17.33 -1.46 9.78
C ASP A 99 -16.40 -1.63 8.57
N TYR A 100 -15.59 -2.68 8.61
CA TYR A 100 -14.66 -3.04 7.54
C TYR A 100 -15.36 -3.44 6.23
N GLU A 101 -16.66 -3.82 6.26
CA GLU A 101 -17.39 -4.16 5.03
C GLU A 101 -17.56 -2.93 4.12
N VAL A 102 -17.53 -1.72 4.69
CA VAL A 102 -17.65 -0.47 3.94
C VAL A 102 -16.39 -0.18 3.10
N LEU A 103 -15.26 -0.83 3.38
CA LEU A 103 -14.01 -0.58 2.66
C LEU A 103 -14.13 -0.89 1.16
N ASP A 104 -14.85 -1.94 0.78
CA ASP A 104 -15.07 -2.30 -0.63
C ASP A 104 -15.91 -1.24 -1.38
N GLU A 105 -16.70 -0.43 -0.67
CA GLU A 105 -17.47 0.68 -1.25
C GLU A 105 -16.64 1.97 -1.40
N ILE A 106 -15.57 2.11 -0.60
CA ILE A 106 -14.75 3.33 -0.54
C ILE A 106 -13.42 3.17 -1.27
N LEU A 107 -12.89 1.96 -1.36
CA LEU A 107 -11.51 1.70 -1.79
C LEU A 107 -11.47 0.78 -3.02
N ASP A 108 -10.64 1.17 -3.97
CA ASP A 108 -10.34 0.39 -5.16
C ASP A 108 -8.94 -0.22 -5.06
N SER A 109 -8.82 -1.48 -5.49
CA SER A 109 -7.54 -2.15 -5.66
C SER A 109 -6.64 -1.41 -6.65
N ILE A 110 -5.34 -1.28 -6.33
CA ILE A 110 -4.35 -0.62 -7.21
C ILE A 110 -3.34 -1.58 -7.83
N GLY A 111 -3.50 -2.89 -7.71
CA GLY A 111 -2.45 -3.82 -8.16
C GLY A 111 -2.15 -3.73 -9.65
N ASP A 112 -3.18 -3.62 -10.49
CA ASP A 112 -3.02 -3.42 -11.93
C ASP A 112 -2.36 -2.06 -12.26
N ASP A 113 -2.73 -1.01 -11.52
CA ASP A 113 -2.11 0.32 -11.64
C ASP A 113 -0.62 0.27 -11.29
N VAL A 114 -0.25 -0.46 -10.23
CA VAL A 114 1.14 -0.69 -9.81
C VAL A 114 1.91 -1.45 -10.88
N LEU A 115 1.36 -2.54 -11.41
CA LEU A 115 1.99 -3.32 -12.48
C LEU A 115 2.19 -2.48 -13.75
N SER A 116 1.20 -1.65 -14.10
CA SER A 116 1.28 -0.71 -15.22
C SER A 116 2.35 0.36 -15.00
N ALA A 117 2.37 1.01 -13.83
CA ALA A 117 3.36 2.02 -13.46
C ALA A 117 4.79 1.45 -13.49
N LEU A 118 4.98 0.23 -12.99
CA LEU A 118 6.26 -0.47 -13.04
C LEU A 118 6.69 -0.80 -14.47
N ARG A 119 5.78 -1.28 -15.33
CA ARG A 119 6.05 -1.53 -16.75
C ARG A 119 6.43 -0.25 -17.50
N ASN A 120 5.79 0.87 -17.20
CA ASN A 120 6.07 2.14 -17.87
C ASN A 120 7.36 2.82 -17.37
N ASN A 121 7.75 2.58 -16.12
CA ASN A 121 9.07 2.98 -15.61
C ASN A 121 10.21 2.10 -16.11
N ARG A 122 9.86 0.92 -16.57
CA ARG A 122 10.70 0.04 -17.37
C ARG A 122 10.70 0.50 -18.84
N CYS A 123 11.24 1.68 -19.12
CA CYS A 123 12.21 1.75 -20.22
C CYS A 123 13.39 0.86 -19.82
N PHE A 124 13.16 -0.45 -19.81
CA PHE A 124 14.22 -1.43 -19.74
C PHE A 124 15.05 -1.21 -20.98
N ASP A 125 16.29 -0.81 -20.78
CA ASP A 125 17.32 -0.91 -21.78
C ASP A 125 17.61 -2.39 -22.06
N CYS A 126 16.67 -3.06 -22.73
CA CYS A 126 16.89 -4.38 -23.29
C CYS A 126 17.93 -4.33 -24.43
N ARG A 127 18.51 -3.16 -24.76
CA ARG A 127 19.62 -3.05 -25.72
C ARG A 127 20.98 -3.36 -25.09
N GLY A 128 21.05 -3.69 -23.79
CA GLY A 128 22.30 -4.08 -23.13
C GLY A 128 22.58 -5.58 -22.97
N ALA A 129 21.60 -6.47 -23.17
CA ALA A 129 21.71 -7.89 -22.81
C ALA A 129 21.81 -8.88 -23.99
N TYR A 130 22.02 -8.38 -25.22
CA TYR A 130 22.42 -9.20 -26.36
C TYR A 130 23.57 -8.51 -27.11
N ASN A 131 24.74 -8.46 -26.48
CA ASN A 131 25.97 -8.52 -27.25
C ASN A 131 26.29 -10.01 -27.40
N GLY A 132 25.88 -10.56 -28.53
CA GLY A 132 26.49 -11.79 -29.00
C GLY A 132 27.97 -11.52 -29.23
N GLU A 133 28.80 -12.31 -28.57
CA GLU A 133 30.08 -12.85 -29.05
C GLU A 133 30.44 -14.06 -28.19
#